data_AF-A0A6P4E0V7-F1
#
_entry.id   AF-A0A6P4E0V7-F1
#
_cell.length_a   1.000
_cell.length_b   1.000
_cell.length_c   1.000
_cell.angle_alpha   90.00
_cell.angle_beta   90.00
_cell.angle_gamma   90.00
#
_symmetry.space_group_name_H-M   'P 1'
#
loop_
_entity.id
_entity.type
_entity.pdbx_description
1 polymer ?
#
loop_
_entity_poly.entity_id
_entity_poly.type
_entity_poly.pdbx_seq_one_letter_code
_entity_poly.pdbx_strand_id
1 'polypeptide(L)'
;YAGHSLGAHIMGTAGRTFKRLTGKLIPRITGLDPAKPCFRRENILPGLTKGDAKLVDIIHTNIGILAKRGPLGDVDFYPGGAHPIQPGCLTISCSHTRAVEYFAESAYPHQMKNFMGSKCASWEKLRRRDCSEGIVSPMGYQINPQARGMYYVDVNGWPPYGRNAQQTIDPRLRTCYLCQT
;
A
#
# COMPACT_ATOMS: atom_id res chain seq x y z
N TYR A 1 2.55 -5.05 -10.82
CA TYR A 1 3.56 -5.79 -10.04
C TYR A 1 3.49 -5.34 -8.60
N ALA A 2 3.71 -6.23 -7.63
CA ALA A 2 3.70 -5.88 -6.21
C ALA A 2 4.96 -6.41 -5.52
N GLY A 3 5.50 -5.67 -4.55
CA GLY A 3 6.67 -6.09 -3.79
C GLY A 3 6.54 -5.66 -2.33
N HIS A 4 6.84 -6.58 -1.41
CA HIS A 4 6.80 -6.33 0.04
C HIS A 4 8.19 -6.04 0.60
N SER A 5 8.28 -5.10 1.55
CA SER A 5 9.52 -4.79 2.27
C SER A 5 10.67 -4.44 1.32
N LEU A 6 11.79 -5.19 1.34
CA LEU A 6 12.88 -5.09 0.37
C LEU A 6 12.42 -5.34 -1.07
N GLY A 7 11.45 -6.24 -1.27
CA GLY A 7 10.85 -6.55 -2.56
C GLY A 7 10.20 -5.34 -3.24
N ALA A 8 9.71 -4.36 -2.48
CA ALA A 8 9.21 -3.10 -3.05
C ALA A 8 10.32 -2.36 -3.81
N HIS A 9 11.54 -2.34 -3.26
CA HIS A 9 12.70 -1.71 -3.87
C HIS A 9 13.25 -2.52 -5.05
N ILE A 10 13.18 -3.85 -4.97
CA ILE A 10 13.47 -4.73 -6.11
C ILE A 10 12.54 -4.38 -7.28
N MET A 11 11.24 -4.18 -7.04
CA MET A 11 10.30 -3.75 -8.08
C MET A 11 10.64 -2.39 -8.68
N GLY A 12 11.08 -1.43 -7.86
CA GLY A 12 11.55 -0.12 -8.35
C GLY A 12 12.76 -0.24 -9.30
N THR A 13 13.75 -1.04 -8.91
CA THR A 13 14.92 -1.33 -9.75
C THR A 13 14.54 -2.08 -11.02
N ALA A 14 13.60 -3.03 -10.94
CA ALA A 14 13.08 -3.73 -12.11
C ALA A 14 12.38 -2.77 -13.08
N GLY A 15 11.53 -1.87 -12.58
CA GLY A 15 10.84 -0.86 -13.38
C GLY A 15 11.78 0.08 -14.11
N ARG A 16 12.81 0.60 -13.42
CA ARG A 16 13.86 1.43 -14.04
C ARG A 16 14.67 0.67 -15.08
N THR A 17 15.03 -0.58 -14.79
CA THR A 17 15.77 -1.43 -15.72
C THR A 17 14.95 -1.69 -16.98
N PHE A 18 13.66 -2.02 -16.82
CA PHE A 18 12.73 -2.20 -17.94
C PHE A 18 12.63 -0.93 -18.79
N LYS A 19 12.50 0.25 -18.17
CA LYS A 19 12.49 1.54 -18.88
C LYS A 19 13.77 1.77 -19.67
N ARG A 20 14.93 1.52 -19.05
CA ARG A 20 16.24 1.68 -19.70
C ARG A 20 16.38 0.78 -20.93
N LEU A 21 15.92 -0.47 -20.83
CA LEU A 21 16.06 -1.47 -21.91
C LEU A 21 15.04 -1.30 -23.04
N THR A 22 13.84 -0.81 -22.74
CA THR A 22 12.72 -0.83 -23.71
C THR A 22 12.21 0.56 -24.10
N GLY A 23 12.63 1.61 -23.38
CA GLY A 23 12.04 2.96 -23.47
C GLY A 23 10.62 3.06 -22.90
N LYS A 24 10.03 1.97 -22.39
CA LYS A 24 8.63 1.92 -21.91
C LYS A 24 8.57 1.85 -20.39
N LEU A 25 7.50 2.40 -19.82
CA LEU A 25 7.18 2.25 -18.40
C LEU A 25 6.21 1.09 -18.18
N ILE A 26 6.45 0.29 -17.14
CA ILE A 26 5.46 -0.70 -16.69
C ILE A 26 4.20 0.02 -16.16
N PRO A 27 3.00 -0.58 -16.32
CA PRO A 27 1.76 0.12 -15.98
C PRO A 27 1.65 0.49 -14.49
N ARG A 28 2.04 -0.41 -13.59
CA ARG A 28 1.86 -0.22 -12.15
C ARG A 28 2.84 -1.02 -11.30
N ILE A 29 3.42 -0.37 -10.30
CA ILE A 29 4.13 -1.00 -9.17
C ILE A 29 3.39 -0.66 -7.88
N THR A 30 3.07 -1.68 -7.09
CA THR A 30 2.56 -1.54 -5.73
C THR A 30 3.64 -1.88 -4.70
N GLY A 31 4.02 -0.92 -3.86
CA GLY A 31 4.94 -1.12 -2.76
C GLY A 31 4.20 -1.44 -1.46
N LEU A 32 4.42 -2.64 -0.92
CA LEU A 32 3.80 -3.10 0.32
C LEU A 32 4.80 -2.90 1.46
N ASP A 33 4.56 -1.87 2.26
CA ASP A 33 5.39 -1.43 3.39
C ASP A 33 6.91 -1.37 3.09
N PRO A 34 7.36 -0.49 2.16
CA PRO A 34 8.74 -0.50 1.68
C PRO A 34 9.78 -0.27 2.78
N ALA A 35 10.81 -1.11 2.81
CA ALA A 35 11.80 -1.15 3.87
C ALA A 35 12.57 0.19 4.05
N LYS A 36 12.79 0.57 5.31
CA LYS A 36 13.59 1.74 5.71
C LYS A 36 15.09 1.46 5.77
N PRO A 37 15.58 0.35 6.36
CA PRO A 37 17.01 0.07 6.44
C PRO A 37 17.65 0.07 5.05
N CYS A 38 18.87 0.59 4.92
CA CYS A 38 19.62 0.72 3.66
C CYS A 38 19.05 1.67 2.59
N PHE A 39 17.84 2.20 2.76
CA PHE A 39 17.22 3.18 1.84
C PHE A 39 17.02 4.56 2.48
N ARG A 40 17.73 4.86 3.58
CA ARG A 40 17.68 6.16 4.27
C ARG A 40 18.42 7.22 3.44
N ARG A 41 17.61 8.02 2.75
CA ARG A 41 17.87 9.29 2.05
C ARG A 41 19.07 9.44 1.10
N GLU A 42 20.21 8.76 1.20
CA GLU A 42 21.32 9.11 0.27
C GLU A 42 22.40 8.05 -0.11
N ASN A 43 22.68 6.97 0.62
CA ASN A 43 24.05 6.39 0.48
C ASN A 43 24.28 5.01 -0.13
N ILE A 44 23.30 4.21 -0.60
CA ILE A 44 23.67 2.89 -1.17
C ILE A 44 22.83 2.43 -2.37
N LEU A 45 21.49 2.53 -2.34
CA LEU A 45 20.65 1.99 -3.43
C LEU A 45 19.50 2.92 -3.79
N PRO A 46 19.19 3.10 -5.10
CA PRO A 46 17.98 3.79 -5.50
C PRO A 46 16.77 2.95 -5.03
N GLY A 47 16.05 3.46 -4.04
CA GLY A 47 14.82 2.82 -3.55
C GLY A 47 13.68 2.89 -4.56
N LEU A 48 12.51 2.41 -4.16
CA LEU A 48 11.27 2.60 -4.91
C LEU A 48 10.88 4.08 -4.84
N THR A 49 10.55 4.68 -5.98
CA THR A 49 10.14 6.08 -6.09
C THR A 49 9.12 6.28 -7.20
N LYS A 50 8.35 7.38 -7.12
CA LYS A 50 7.53 7.87 -8.23
C LYS A 50 8.33 7.91 -9.54
N GLY A 51 7.70 7.50 -10.64
CA GLY A 51 8.33 7.41 -11.96
C GLY A 51 9.02 6.10 -12.30
N ASP A 52 9.16 5.15 -11.35
CA ASP A 52 9.61 3.78 -11.63
C ASP A 52 8.59 2.98 -12.47
N ALA A 53 7.34 3.45 -12.51
CA ALA A 53 6.22 2.95 -13.31
C ALA A 53 5.32 4.11 -13.76
N LYS A 54 4.30 3.84 -14.59
CA LYS A 54 3.26 4.84 -14.92
C LYS A 54 2.42 5.23 -13.69
N LEU A 55 2.27 4.30 -12.75
CA LEU A 55 1.67 4.50 -11.44
C LEU A 55 2.45 3.72 -10.40
N VAL A 56 2.91 4.40 -9.35
CA VAL A 56 3.50 3.78 -8.16
C VAL A 56 2.60 4.06 -6.98
N ASP A 57 1.99 3.02 -6.41
CA ASP A 57 1.14 3.11 -5.22
C ASP A 57 1.75 2.39 -4.02
N ILE A 58 1.65 2.96 -2.83
CA ILE A 58 2.32 2.44 -1.63
C ILE A 58 1.32 2.22 -0.51
N ILE A 59 1.45 1.11 0.20
CA ILE A 59 0.69 0.81 1.42
C ILE A 59 1.67 0.83 2.60
N HIS A 60 1.49 1.75 3.53
CA HIS A 60 2.37 1.97 4.68
C HIS A 60 1.73 1.45 5.96
N THR A 61 2.25 0.37 6.54
CA THR A 61 1.69 -0.28 7.73
C THR A 61 2.63 -0.29 8.94
N ASN A 62 3.94 -0.10 8.76
CA ASN A 62 4.92 -0.02 9.86
C ASN A 62 5.86 1.20 9.74
N ILE A 63 5.27 2.38 9.54
CA ILE A 63 6.00 3.62 9.27
C ILE A 63 7.05 3.97 10.33
N GLY A 64 8.23 4.40 9.91
CA GLY A 64 9.25 4.93 10.80
C GLY A 64 10.03 3.89 11.61
N ILE A 65 9.53 2.66 11.73
CA ILE A 65 10.22 1.52 12.35
C ILE A 65 10.91 0.70 11.25
N LEU A 66 10.21 -0.25 10.63
CA LEU A 66 10.74 -1.06 9.51
C LEU A 66 10.50 -0.41 8.16
N ALA A 67 9.47 0.42 8.00
CA ALA A 67 9.14 1.05 6.72
C ALA A 67 9.44 2.55 6.67
N LYS A 68 9.60 3.07 5.45
CA LYS A 68 9.79 4.52 5.26
C LYS A 68 8.54 5.27 5.73
N ARG A 69 8.77 6.39 6.42
CA ARG A 69 7.68 7.25 6.90
C ARG A 69 7.10 8.09 5.78
N GLY A 70 7.96 8.82 5.06
CA GLY A 70 7.54 9.78 4.04
C GLY A 70 6.92 9.14 2.80
N PRO A 71 6.15 9.90 2.02
CA PRO A 71 5.60 9.44 0.75
C PRO A 71 6.71 9.05 -0.23
N LEU A 72 6.45 8.03 -1.05
CA LEU A 72 7.39 7.50 -2.05
C LEU A 72 6.78 7.41 -3.44
N GLY A 73 5.49 7.11 -3.52
CA GLY A 73 4.80 6.83 -4.77
C GLY A 73 4.18 8.09 -5.40
N ASP A 74 3.39 7.83 -6.45
CA ASP A 74 2.39 8.76 -6.93
C ASP A 74 1.25 8.92 -5.90
N VAL A 75 0.95 7.83 -5.18
CA VAL A 75 -0.07 7.75 -4.14
C VAL A 75 0.40 6.85 -2.99
N ASP A 76 0.19 7.33 -1.77
CA ASP A 76 0.66 6.69 -0.54
C ASP A 76 -0.51 6.53 0.43
N PHE A 77 -0.89 5.29 0.73
CA PHE A 77 -1.95 4.96 1.68
C PHE A 77 -1.36 4.64 3.06
N TYR A 78 -2.04 5.15 4.09
CA TYR A 78 -1.68 4.97 5.50
C TYR A 78 -2.86 4.35 6.28
N PRO A 79 -3.04 3.02 6.19
CA PRO A 79 -3.97 2.26 7.03
C PRO A 79 -3.79 2.52 8.52
N GLY A 80 -4.88 2.83 9.21
CA GLY A 80 -4.87 3.15 10.64
C GLY A 80 -4.23 4.51 10.98
N GLY A 81 -3.75 5.24 9.96
CA GLY A 81 -3.19 6.58 10.05
C GLY A 81 -1.68 6.60 10.30
N ALA A 82 -1.19 7.69 10.89
CA ALA A 82 0.24 7.91 11.12
C ALA A 82 0.79 7.15 12.36
N HIS A 83 0.42 5.88 12.55
CA HIS A 83 0.87 5.04 13.66
C HIS A 83 1.60 3.78 13.14
N PRO A 84 2.74 3.37 13.73
CA PRO A 84 3.52 2.25 13.23
C PRO A 84 2.95 0.87 13.55
N ILE A 85 2.04 0.76 14.52
CA ILE A 85 1.43 -0.52 14.91
C ILE A 85 0.01 -0.58 14.39
N GLN A 86 -0.29 -1.58 13.56
CA GLN A 86 -1.63 -1.74 13.00
C GLN A 86 -2.60 -2.30 14.06
N PRO A 87 -3.89 -1.96 13.97
CA PRO A 87 -4.91 -2.58 14.82
C PRO A 87 -4.81 -4.11 14.80
N GLY A 88 -4.96 -4.73 15.98
CA GLY A 88 -4.88 -6.19 16.15
C GLY A 88 -3.47 -6.79 16.13
N CYS A 89 -2.42 -5.98 15.90
CA CYS A 89 -1.03 -6.46 15.96
C CYS A 89 -0.38 -6.20 17.32
N LEU A 90 0.35 -7.21 17.83
CA LEU A 90 1.16 -7.11 19.05
C LEU A 90 2.66 -6.96 18.75
N THR A 91 3.07 -7.16 17.50
CA THR A 91 4.49 -7.11 17.09
C THR A 91 4.69 -6.19 15.89
N ILE A 92 5.92 -5.70 15.77
CA ILE A 92 6.38 -4.90 14.62
C ILE A 92 6.25 -5.72 13.33
N SER A 93 6.64 -7.00 13.37
CA SER A 93 6.56 -7.92 12.22
C SER A 93 5.12 -8.15 11.74
N CYS A 94 4.16 -8.27 12.68
CA CYS A 94 2.74 -8.33 12.35
C CYS A 94 2.31 -7.08 11.55
N SER A 95 2.64 -5.89 12.06
CA SER A 95 2.28 -4.63 11.40
C SER A 95 2.97 -4.48 10.04
N HIS A 96 4.19 -4.99 9.88
CA HIS A 96 4.91 -4.99 8.60
C HIS A 96 4.26 -5.94 7.58
N THR A 97 3.77 -7.09 8.03
CA THR A 97 3.11 -8.09 7.18
C THR A 97 1.68 -7.66 6.78
N ARG A 98 1.02 -6.81 7.59
CA ARG A 98 -0.35 -6.32 7.33
C ARG A 98 -0.53 -5.68 5.94
N ALA A 99 0.50 -5.05 5.37
CA ALA A 99 0.40 -4.51 4.01
C ALA A 99 0.09 -5.60 2.96
N VAL A 100 0.64 -6.80 3.14
CA VAL A 100 0.37 -7.96 2.25
C VAL A 100 -1.06 -8.43 2.44
N GLU A 101 -1.52 -8.54 3.67
CA GLU A 101 -2.89 -8.99 3.97
C GLU A 101 -3.95 -8.01 3.47
N TYR A 102 -3.74 -6.71 3.66
CA TYR A 102 -4.66 -5.68 3.14
C TYR A 102 -4.72 -5.70 1.62
N PHE A 103 -3.56 -5.84 0.95
CA PHE A 103 -3.52 -5.95 -0.50
C PHE A 103 -4.23 -7.21 -0.99
N ALA A 104 -3.95 -8.36 -0.37
CA ALA A 104 -4.60 -9.63 -0.72
C ALA A 104 -6.12 -9.57 -0.52
N GLU A 105 -6.59 -9.05 0.61
CA GLU A 105 -8.02 -8.88 0.88
C GLU A 105 -8.70 -8.02 -0.19
N SER A 106 -8.07 -6.89 -0.55
CA SER A 106 -8.60 -5.98 -1.58
C SER A 106 -8.70 -6.61 -2.98
N ALA A 107 -7.97 -7.70 -3.24
CA ALA A 107 -7.96 -8.37 -4.54
C ALA A 107 -9.10 -9.37 -4.71
N TYR A 108 -9.77 -9.78 -3.61
CA TYR A 108 -10.89 -10.71 -3.72
C TYR A 108 -12.10 -10.05 -4.41
N PRO A 109 -12.87 -10.82 -5.21
CA PRO A 109 -14.10 -10.34 -5.81
C PRO A 109 -15.03 -9.73 -4.76
N HIS A 110 -15.65 -8.60 -5.11
CA HIS A 110 -16.53 -7.80 -4.24
C HIS A 110 -15.85 -7.12 -3.03
N GLN A 111 -14.54 -7.22 -2.85
CA GLN A 111 -13.82 -6.61 -1.71
C GLN A 111 -12.94 -5.41 -2.10
N MET A 112 -12.89 -5.11 -3.38
CA MET A 112 -12.06 -4.05 -3.98
C MET A 112 -12.30 -2.65 -3.40
N LYS A 113 -13.46 -2.42 -2.79
CA LYS A 113 -13.84 -1.15 -2.16
C LYS A 113 -13.88 -1.20 -0.63
N ASN A 114 -13.37 -2.27 -0.02
CA ASN A 114 -13.40 -2.42 1.45
C ASN A 114 -12.44 -1.45 2.15
N PHE A 115 -11.39 -1.02 1.45
CA PHE A 115 -10.34 -0.13 1.97
C PHE A 115 -10.46 1.28 1.37
N MET A 116 -11.58 1.97 1.60
CA MET A 116 -11.76 3.31 1.07
C MET A 116 -10.81 4.31 1.73
N GLY A 117 -10.01 4.99 0.91
CA GLY A 117 -9.07 6.00 1.33
C GLY A 117 -9.58 7.42 1.08
N SER A 118 -9.38 8.28 2.08
CA SER A 118 -9.63 9.73 2.01
C SER A 118 -8.31 10.48 1.93
N LYS A 119 -8.20 11.43 1.00
CA LYS A 119 -6.96 12.17 0.78
C LYS A 119 -6.71 13.20 1.88
N CYS A 120 -5.46 13.27 2.28
CA CYS A 120 -4.95 14.16 3.31
C CYS A 120 -4.07 15.25 2.68
N ALA A 121 -4.31 16.51 3.03
CA ALA A 121 -3.49 17.63 2.56
C ALA A 121 -2.05 17.60 3.10
N SER A 122 -1.87 17.08 4.32
CA SER A 122 -0.59 17.11 5.02
C SER A 122 -0.43 15.95 6.01
N TRP A 123 0.81 15.78 6.47
CA TRP A 123 1.16 14.85 7.56
C TRP A 123 0.43 15.15 8.87
N GLU A 124 0.12 16.42 9.14
CA GLU A 124 -0.61 16.82 10.34
C GLU A 124 -2.08 16.38 10.26
N LYS A 125 -2.72 16.61 9.11
CA LYS A 125 -4.08 16.15 8.80
C LYS A 125 -4.17 14.63 8.90
N LEU A 126 -3.21 13.91 8.32
CA LEU A 126 -3.12 12.45 8.46
C LEU A 126 -2.98 11.98 9.92
N ARG A 127 -2.17 12.68 10.74
CA ARG A 127 -1.99 12.34 12.16
C ARG A 127 -3.26 12.57 12.97
N ARG A 128 -3.99 13.65 12.68
CA ARG A 128 -5.28 13.96 13.30
C ARG A 128 -6.44 13.14 12.71
N ARG A 129 -6.20 12.34 11.66
CA ARG A 129 -7.21 11.62 10.88
C ARG A 129 -8.28 12.54 10.30
N ASP A 130 -7.92 13.78 10.06
CA ASP A 130 -8.78 14.82 9.49
C ASP A 130 -8.48 14.91 7.99
N CYS A 131 -9.02 13.96 7.23
CA CYS A 131 -8.76 13.83 5.80
C CYS A 131 -10.09 13.71 5.04
N SER A 132 -10.44 14.74 4.30
CA SER A 132 -11.70 14.86 3.56
C SER A 132 -11.55 15.60 2.23
N GLU A 133 -10.32 15.89 1.81
CA GLU A 133 -10.04 16.72 0.65
C GLU A 133 -9.83 15.89 -0.61
N GLY A 134 -10.42 16.29 -1.73
CA GLY A 134 -10.12 15.74 -3.05
C GLY A 134 -10.74 14.36 -3.33
N ILE A 135 -10.12 13.64 -4.27
CA ILE A 135 -10.69 12.43 -4.84
C ILE A 135 -10.46 11.25 -3.89
N VAL A 136 -11.53 10.53 -3.52
CA VAL A 136 -11.44 9.26 -2.80
C VAL A 136 -10.88 8.16 -3.70
N SER A 137 -10.16 7.22 -3.09
CA SER A 137 -9.64 6.05 -3.80
C SER A 137 -9.65 4.84 -2.89
N PRO A 138 -10.11 3.66 -3.35
CA PRO A 138 -9.81 2.44 -2.64
C PRO A 138 -8.28 2.21 -2.63
N MET A 139 -7.77 1.70 -1.52
CA MET A 139 -6.42 1.17 -1.41
C MET A 139 -6.38 -0.26 -1.91
N GLY A 140 -5.26 -0.66 -2.51
CA GLY A 140 -5.03 -2.03 -2.96
C GLY A 140 -5.41 -2.27 -4.40
N TYR A 141 -6.04 -3.39 -4.72
CA TYR A 141 -6.14 -3.89 -6.10
C TYR A 141 -6.83 -2.91 -7.07
N GLN A 142 -7.99 -2.35 -6.73
CA GLN A 142 -8.79 -1.50 -7.62
C GLN A 142 -8.56 0.01 -7.41
N ILE A 143 -7.32 0.42 -7.20
CA ILE A 143 -6.97 1.84 -7.00
C ILE A 143 -7.54 2.76 -8.10
N ASN A 144 -7.96 3.96 -7.72
CA ASN A 144 -8.28 5.02 -8.66
C ASN A 144 -6.97 5.51 -9.34
N PRO A 145 -6.79 5.34 -10.67
CA PRO A 145 -5.56 5.69 -11.36
C PRO A 145 -5.20 7.20 -11.32
N GLN A 146 -6.17 8.06 -11.02
CA GLN A 146 -6.01 9.52 -10.89
C GLN A 146 -5.65 9.94 -9.46
N ALA A 147 -5.71 9.03 -8.48
CA ALA A 147 -5.36 9.32 -7.09
C ALA A 147 -3.90 9.73 -6.95
N ARG A 148 -3.64 10.84 -6.26
CA ARG A 148 -2.29 11.36 -6.02
C ARG A 148 -2.14 11.93 -4.62
N GLY A 149 -0.99 11.72 -4.01
CA GLY A 149 -0.65 12.20 -2.67
C GLY A 149 -0.95 11.19 -1.56
N MET A 150 -1.14 11.70 -0.34
CA MET A 150 -1.30 10.87 0.86
C MET A 150 -2.77 10.59 1.17
N TYR A 151 -3.07 9.36 1.57
CA TYR A 151 -4.42 8.91 1.87
C TYR A 151 -4.48 8.24 3.25
N TYR A 152 -5.46 8.64 4.06
CA TYR A 152 -5.86 7.90 5.25
C TYR A 152 -6.82 6.78 4.86
N VAL A 153 -6.64 5.59 5.43
CA VAL A 153 -7.56 4.46 5.24
C VAL A 153 -7.94 3.92 6.62
N ASP A 154 -9.24 3.86 6.90
CA ASP A 154 -9.71 3.25 8.15
C ASP A 154 -9.74 1.72 8.01
N VAL A 155 -9.27 1.02 9.05
CA VAL A 155 -9.10 -0.45 9.03
C VAL A 155 -9.46 -1.09 10.37
N ASN A 156 -9.93 -2.33 10.30
CA ASN A 156 -10.20 -3.19 11.44
C ASN A 156 -8.93 -3.92 11.91
N GLY A 157 -8.94 -4.40 13.16
CA GLY A 157 -7.84 -5.21 13.70
C GLY A 157 -7.85 -6.67 13.28
N TRP A 158 -9.01 -7.15 12.80
CA TRP A 158 -9.25 -8.54 12.41
C TRP A 158 -9.95 -8.57 11.05
N PRO A 159 -9.80 -9.68 10.30
CA PRO A 159 -10.52 -9.88 9.03
C PRO A 159 -12.04 -9.83 9.20
N PRO A 160 -12.78 -9.28 8.24
CA PRO A 160 -12.28 -8.48 7.12
C PRO A 160 -11.66 -7.17 7.63
N TYR A 161 -10.43 -6.89 7.21
CA TYR A 161 -9.67 -5.73 7.66
C TYR A 161 -10.22 -4.42 7.08
N GLY A 162 -10.78 -4.45 5.88
CA GLY A 162 -11.36 -3.26 5.27
C GLY A 162 -12.68 -2.87 5.94
N ARG A 163 -12.76 -1.62 6.41
CA ARG A 163 -13.93 -1.09 7.15
C ARG A 163 -15.24 -1.10 6.36
N ASN A 164 -15.16 -1.02 5.04
CA ASN A 164 -16.34 -0.99 4.16
C ASN A 164 -16.79 -2.40 3.74
N ALA A 165 -16.23 -3.46 4.33
CA ALA A 165 -16.63 -4.82 4.05
C ALA A 165 -18.10 -5.06 4.43
N GLN A 166 -18.91 -5.46 3.44
CA GLN A 166 -20.31 -5.82 3.64
C GLN A 166 -20.52 -7.29 4.03
N GLN A 167 -19.51 -8.14 3.81
CA GLN A 167 -19.54 -9.55 4.16
C GLN A 167 -18.62 -9.80 5.35
N THR A 168 -19.08 -10.55 6.34
CA THR A 168 -18.29 -10.97 7.51
C THR A 168 -17.43 -12.20 7.25
N ILE A 169 -17.59 -12.83 6.09
CA ILE A 169 -16.86 -14.04 5.71
C ILE A 169 -15.50 -13.65 5.17
N ASP A 170 -14.43 -14.07 5.85
CA ASP A 170 -13.07 -13.97 5.36
C ASP A 170 -12.95 -14.77 4.05
N PRO A 171 -12.63 -14.13 2.92
CA PRO A 171 -12.54 -14.80 1.63
C PRO A 171 -11.40 -15.83 1.59
N ARG A 172 -10.43 -15.76 2.51
CA ARG A 172 -9.37 -16.77 2.67
C ARG A 172 -9.89 -18.08 3.24
N LEU A 173 -11.04 -18.06 3.92
CA LEU A 173 -11.72 -19.25 4.41
C LEU A 173 -12.58 -19.90 3.32
N ARG A 174 -12.83 -19.20 2.20
CA ARG A 174 -13.47 -19.82 1.04
C ARG A 174 -12.43 -20.62 0.29
N THR A 175 -12.81 -21.82 -0.16
CA THR A 175 -11.99 -22.58 -1.10
C THR A 175 -11.77 -21.70 -2.32
N CYS A 176 -10.53 -21.30 -2.59
CA CYS A 176 -10.18 -20.71 -3.87
C CYS A 176 -10.54 -21.76 -4.91
N TYR A 177 -11.64 -21.57 -5.65
CA TYR A 177 -11.89 -22.38 -6.83
C TYR A 177 -10.62 -22.29 -7.67
N LEU A 178 -9.99 -23.45 -7.91
CA LEU A 178 -8.98 -23.60 -8.95
C LEU A 178 -9.49 -22.78 -10.14
N CYS A 179 -8.67 -21.88 -10.69
CA CYS A 179 -9.00 -21.14 -11.90
C CYS A 179 -9.56 -22.18 -12.89
N GLN A 180 -10.88 -22.20 -13.08
CA GLN A 180 -11.49 -23.14 -14.00
C GLN A 180 -10.98 -22.72 -15.37
N THR A 181 -10.14 -23.58 -15.93
CA THR A 181 -9.47 -23.41 -17.22
C THR A 181 -10.47 -23.41 -18.35
#